data_AF-A0A7H1BLA6-F1
#
_entry.id   AF-A0A7H1BLA6-F1
#
_cell.length_a   1.000
_cell.length_b   1.000
_cell.length_c   1.000
_cell.angle_alpha   90.00
_cell.angle_beta   90.00
_cell.angle_gamma   90.00
#
_symmetry.space_group_name_H-M   'P 1'
#
loop_
_entity.id
_entity.type
_entity.pdbx_description
1 polymer ?
#
loop_
_entity_poly.entity_id
_entity_poly.type
_entity_poly.pdbx_seq_one_letter_code
_entity_poly.pdbx_strand_id
1 'polypeptide(L)'
;MSEQITPERQAEAEAIGHAAYQAMRAEMIEAARQREGDGIDTPLLMEGLEAEAAYQAAREALASARAERQRVLYAMWRANKDPRAVAALMPATVKAATVRAAVVKLAPSQDFEALPLWRTEDEEAAATH
;
A
#
# COMPACT_ATOMS: atom_id res chain seq x y z
N MET A 1 12.65 4.94 31.28
CA MET A 1 11.57 3.93 31.25
C MET A 1 10.40 4.60 30.53
N SER A 2 10.23 4.36 29.24
CA SER A 2 9.16 4.99 28.45
C SER A 2 7.85 4.29 28.82
N GLU A 3 6.87 5.01 29.37
CA GLU A 3 5.53 4.48 29.57
C GLU A 3 4.94 4.15 28.20
N GLN A 4 4.91 2.87 27.84
CA GLN A 4 4.25 2.42 26.63
C GLN A 4 2.73 2.53 26.87
N ILE A 5 2.09 3.43 26.12
CA ILE A 5 0.64 3.57 26.12
C ILE A 5 0.04 2.23 25.67
N THR A 6 -0.80 1.64 26.51
CA THR A 6 -1.48 0.38 26.19
C THR A 6 -2.41 0.59 24.97
N PRO A 7 -2.60 -0.41 24.09
CA PRO A 7 -3.46 -0.29 22.92
C PRO A 7 -4.88 0.22 23.23
N GLU A 8 -5.43 -0.15 24.39
CA GLU A 8 -6.75 0.31 24.86
C GLU A 8 -6.78 1.82 25.11
N ARG A 9 -5.73 2.37 25.74
CA ARG A 9 -5.59 3.81 25.98
C ARG A 9 -5.37 4.60 24.70
N GLN A 10 -4.70 3.99 23.72
CA GLN A 10 -4.53 4.60 22.41
C GLN A 10 -5.86 4.65 21.65
N ALA A 11 -6.63 3.57 21.65
CA ALA A 11 -7.97 3.52 21.04
C ALA A 11 -8.95 4.51 21.73
N GLU A 12 -8.88 4.63 23.05
CA GLU A 12 -9.66 5.61 23.82
C GLU A 12 -9.31 7.05 23.40
N ALA A 13 -8.03 7.38 23.28
CA ALA A 13 -7.57 8.69 22.85
C ALA A 13 -7.99 9.01 21.40
N GLU A 14 -7.92 8.02 20.50
CA GLU A 14 -8.39 8.15 19.11
C GLU A 14 -9.91 8.40 19.04
N ALA A 15 -10.69 7.70 19.86
CA ALA A 15 -12.13 7.88 19.94
C ALA A 15 -12.52 9.28 20.46
N ILE A 16 -11.83 9.76 21.51
CA ILE A 16 -12.03 11.11 22.05
C ILE A 16 -11.66 12.18 21.00
N GLY A 17 -10.53 12.01 20.32
CA GLY A 17 -10.10 12.91 19.25
C GLY A 17 -11.11 12.97 18.10
N HIS A 18 -11.65 11.81 17.70
CA HIS A 18 -12.68 11.74 16.68
C HIS A 18 -13.97 12.46 17.11
N ALA A 19 -14.43 12.24 18.35
CA ALA A 19 -15.62 12.90 18.87
C ALA A 19 -15.45 14.43 18.93
N ALA A 20 -14.29 14.92 19.38
CA ALA A 20 -13.98 16.35 19.41
C ALA A 20 -13.96 16.97 18.01
N TYR A 21 -13.39 16.26 17.03
CA TYR A 21 -13.41 16.69 15.63
C TYR A 21 -14.84 16.80 15.07
N GLN A 22 -15.68 15.80 15.32
CA GLN A 22 -17.07 15.81 14.86
C GLN A 22 -17.88 16.96 15.45
N ALA A 23 -17.65 17.29 16.72
CA ALA A 23 -18.28 18.45 17.36
C ALA A 23 -17.86 19.77 16.70
N MET A 24 -16.54 19.98 16.51
CA MET A 24 -16.01 21.17 15.83
C MET A 24 -16.53 21.31 14.39
N ARG A 25 -16.64 20.19 13.67
CA ARG A 25 -17.21 20.14 12.32
C ARG A 25 -18.67 20.61 12.32
N ALA A 26 -19.48 20.12 13.25
CA ALA A 26 -20.89 20.50 13.36
C ALA A 26 -21.03 22.01 13.65
N GLU A 27 -20.21 22.55 14.55
CA GLU A 27 -20.17 23.99 14.85
C GLU A 27 -19.79 24.83 13.61
N MET A 28 -18.81 24.38 12.82
CA MET A 28 -18.42 25.05 11.57
C MET A 28 -19.53 25.02 10.51
N ILE A 29 -20.25 23.90 10.38
CA ILE A 29 -21.42 23.78 9.49
C ILE A 29 -22.49 24.79 9.90
N GLU A 30 -22.81 24.84 11.19
CA GLU A 30 -23.83 25.74 11.71
C GLU A 30 -23.43 27.21 11.53
N ALA A 31 -22.17 27.55 11.83
CA ALA A 31 -21.64 28.89 11.62
C ALA A 31 -21.60 29.30 10.14
N ALA A 32 -21.44 28.36 9.21
CA ALA A 32 -21.48 28.64 7.78
C ALA A 32 -22.91 28.85 7.26
N ARG A 33 -23.88 28.06 7.74
CA ARG A 33 -25.31 28.27 7.44
C ARG A 33 -25.81 29.64 7.90
N GLN A 34 -25.26 30.16 9.00
CA GLN A 34 -25.58 31.50 9.51
C GLN A 34 -24.98 32.64 8.67
N ARG A 35 -24.00 32.37 7.78
CA ARG A 35 -23.30 33.36 6.94
C ARG A 35 -23.73 33.34 5.47
N GLU A 36 -24.93 32.87 5.14
CA GLU A 36 -25.43 32.81 3.76
C GLU A 36 -25.24 34.16 3.03
N GLY A 37 -24.30 34.18 2.09
CA GLY A 37 -23.85 35.37 1.35
C GLY A 37 -22.70 35.11 0.37
N ASP A 38 -21.81 34.15 0.64
CA ASP A 38 -20.71 33.77 -0.26
C ASP A 38 -20.90 32.34 -0.81
N GLY A 39 -20.81 32.19 -2.14
CA GLY A 39 -21.34 31.08 -2.94
C GLY A 39 -20.65 29.71 -2.84
N ILE A 40 -20.15 29.30 -1.66
CA ILE A 40 -19.62 27.95 -1.44
C ILE A 40 -20.37 27.27 -0.29
N ASP A 41 -21.02 26.14 -0.60
CA ASP A 41 -21.64 25.24 0.37
C ASP A 41 -20.55 24.63 1.28
N THR A 42 -20.31 25.27 2.42
CA THR A 42 -19.23 24.91 3.35
C THR A 42 -19.38 23.48 3.92
N PRO A 43 -20.58 22.99 4.28
CA PRO A 43 -20.80 21.58 4.57
C PRO A 43 -20.29 20.63 3.47
N LEU A 44 -20.62 20.90 2.21
CA LEU A 44 -20.20 20.08 1.07
C LEU A 44 -18.68 20.18 0.84
N LEU A 45 -18.09 21.36 1.03
CA LEU A 45 -16.65 21.54 0.97
C LEU A 45 -15.93 20.70 2.04
N MET A 46 -16.42 20.71 3.29
CA MET A 46 -15.82 19.92 4.36
C MET A 46 -15.92 18.42 4.10
N GLU A 47 -17.08 17.94 3.64
CA GLU A 47 -17.24 16.55 3.23
C GLU A 47 -16.26 16.16 2.11
N GLY A 48 -16.09 17.03 1.11
CA GLY A 48 -15.12 16.83 0.04
C GLY A 48 -13.67 16.74 0.53
N LEU A 49 -13.28 17.60 1.47
CA LEU A 49 -11.93 17.58 2.06
C LEU A 49 -11.69 16.34 2.92
N GLU A 50 -12.70 15.89 3.68
CA GLU A 50 -12.63 14.66 4.46
C GLU A 50 -12.49 13.43 3.56
N ALA A 51 -13.28 13.35 2.48
CA ALA A 51 -13.20 12.28 1.51
C ALA A 51 -11.84 12.24 0.81
N GLU A 52 -11.30 13.39 0.43
CA GLU A 52 -9.96 13.48 -0.18
C GLU A 52 -8.86 13.06 0.79
N ALA A 53 -8.94 13.48 2.06
CA ALA A 53 -7.99 13.06 3.08
C ALA A 53 -8.00 11.52 3.28
N ALA A 54 -9.18 10.91 3.36
CA ALA A 54 -9.33 9.46 3.45
C ALA A 54 -8.79 8.74 2.21
N TYR A 55 -9.04 9.28 1.02
CA TYR A 55 -8.50 8.76 -0.23
C TYR A 55 -6.97 8.79 -0.27
N GLN A 56 -6.35 9.91 0.11
CA GLN A 56 -4.89 10.04 0.13
C GLN A 56 -4.25 9.10 1.16
N ALA A 57 -4.84 8.96 2.34
CA ALA A 57 -4.39 7.99 3.34
C ALA A 57 -4.45 6.55 2.81
N ALA A 58 -5.55 6.17 2.15
CA ALA A 58 -5.68 4.84 1.52
C ALA A 58 -4.66 4.62 0.39
N ARG A 59 -4.36 5.66 -0.40
CA ARG A 59 -3.32 5.58 -1.45
C ARG A 59 -1.95 5.37 -0.86
N GLU A 60 -1.60 6.07 0.21
CA GLU A 60 -0.32 5.90 0.89
C GLU A 60 -0.20 4.50 1.51
N ALA A 61 -1.24 4.04 2.20
CA ALA A 61 -1.29 2.68 2.75
C ALA A 61 -1.13 1.61 1.65
N LEU A 62 -1.81 1.78 0.51
CA LEU A 62 -1.67 0.89 -0.64
C LEU A 62 -0.26 0.93 -1.24
N ALA A 63 0.37 2.10 -1.33
CA ALA A 63 1.73 2.25 -1.83
C ALA A 63 2.73 1.50 -0.92
N SER A 64 2.62 1.68 0.38
CA SER A 64 3.44 0.99 1.39
C SER A 64 3.22 -0.53 1.36
N ALA A 65 1.97 -0.99 1.33
CA ALA A 65 1.65 -2.41 1.21
C ALA A 65 2.18 -3.03 -0.09
N ARG A 66 2.14 -2.29 -1.21
CA ARG A 66 2.71 -2.73 -2.49
C ARG A 66 4.23 -2.82 -2.42
N ALA A 67 4.91 -1.86 -1.81
CA ALA A 67 6.35 -1.89 -1.64
C ALA A 67 6.79 -3.09 -0.79
N GLU A 68 6.09 -3.33 0.32
CA GLU A 68 6.35 -4.48 1.19
C GLU A 68 6.12 -5.81 0.46
N ARG A 69 5.01 -5.93 -0.27
CA ARG A 69 4.74 -7.08 -1.13
C ARG A 69 5.87 -7.32 -2.13
N GLN A 70 6.36 -6.28 -2.80
CA GLN A 70 7.46 -6.41 -3.75
C GLN A 70 8.75 -6.87 -3.06
N ARG A 71 9.07 -6.30 -1.89
CA ARG A 71 10.24 -6.67 -1.09
C ARG A 71 10.22 -8.15 -0.72
N VAL A 72 9.09 -8.66 -0.22
CA VAL A 72 8.93 -10.07 0.16
C VAL A 72 9.04 -11.00 -1.05
N LEU A 73 8.35 -10.69 -2.15
CA LEU A 73 8.41 -11.52 -3.36
C LEU A 73 9.83 -11.59 -3.95
N TYR A 74 10.55 -10.47 -3.95
CA TYR A 74 11.96 -10.43 -4.37
C TYR A 74 12.84 -11.26 -3.43
N ALA A 75 12.66 -11.18 -2.11
CA ALA A 75 13.41 -12.00 -1.16
C ALA A 75 13.16 -13.51 -1.35
N MET A 76 11.90 -13.91 -1.56
CA MET A 76 11.55 -15.30 -1.86
C MET A 76 12.19 -15.77 -3.17
N TRP A 77 12.18 -14.92 -4.20
CA TRP A 77 12.88 -15.20 -5.45
C TRP A 77 14.38 -15.30 -5.24
N ARG A 78 14.99 -14.47 -4.40
CA ARG A 78 16.44 -14.53 -4.15
C ARG A 78 16.87 -15.89 -3.57
N ALA A 79 16.02 -16.51 -2.75
CA ALA A 79 16.25 -17.84 -2.19
C ALA A 79 16.05 -18.99 -3.19
N ASN A 80 15.07 -18.88 -4.10
CA ASN A 80 14.70 -19.98 -5.02
C ASN A 80 15.23 -19.81 -6.44
N LYS A 81 15.57 -18.59 -6.83
CA LYS A 81 15.97 -18.12 -8.18
C LYS A 81 14.99 -18.40 -9.32
N ASP A 82 13.84 -19.03 -9.05
CA ASP A 82 12.76 -19.25 -10.03
C ASP A 82 11.45 -18.50 -9.65
N PRO A 83 10.97 -17.56 -10.50
CA PRO A 83 9.69 -16.90 -10.31
C PRO A 83 8.45 -17.81 -10.36
N ARG A 84 8.51 -18.94 -11.08
CA ARG A 84 7.39 -19.89 -11.18
C ARG A 84 7.23 -20.67 -9.87
N ALA A 85 8.33 -21.20 -9.34
CA ALA A 85 8.36 -21.84 -8.02
C ALA A 85 7.83 -20.93 -6.91
N VAL A 86 8.25 -19.65 -6.87
CA VAL A 86 7.73 -18.68 -5.89
C VAL A 86 6.23 -18.47 -6.05
N ALA A 87 5.72 -18.29 -7.27
CA ALA A 87 4.30 -18.08 -7.50
C ALA A 87 3.43 -19.29 -7.09
N ALA A 88 3.94 -20.52 -7.28
CA ALA A 88 3.25 -21.74 -6.88
C ALA A 88 3.05 -21.87 -5.35
N LEU A 89 3.90 -21.22 -4.54
CA LEU A 89 3.81 -21.18 -3.08
C LEU A 89 2.88 -20.07 -2.56
N MET A 90 2.38 -19.21 -3.44
CA MET A 90 1.62 -18.01 -3.08
C MET A 90 0.14 -18.16 -3.46
N PRO A 91 -0.76 -17.31 -2.93
CA PRO A 91 -2.16 -17.28 -3.36
C PRO A 91 -2.26 -17.04 -4.88
N ALA A 92 -3.31 -17.56 -5.51
CA ALA A 92 -3.51 -17.52 -6.98
C ALA A 92 -3.51 -16.11 -7.61
N THR A 93 -3.65 -15.07 -6.80
CA THR A 93 -3.53 -13.65 -7.22
C THR A 93 -2.09 -13.24 -7.52
N VAL A 94 -1.09 -14.01 -7.06
CA VAL A 94 0.33 -13.79 -7.31
C VAL A 94 0.76 -14.71 -8.46
N LYS A 95 0.96 -14.12 -9.64
CA LYS A 95 1.46 -14.84 -10.81
C LYS A 95 2.98 -14.75 -10.90
N ALA A 96 3.62 -15.65 -11.66
CA ALA A 96 5.06 -15.57 -11.94
C ALA A 96 5.46 -14.20 -12.54
N ALA A 97 4.59 -13.60 -13.36
CA ALA A 97 4.79 -12.24 -13.88
C ALA A 97 4.87 -11.17 -12.76
N THR A 98 4.10 -11.33 -11.68
CA THR A 98 4.15 -10.44 -10.53
C THR A 98 5.46 -10.56 -9.77
N VAL A 99 5.98 -11.78 -9.62
CA VAL A 99 7.29 -12.03 -9.02
C VAL A 99 8.40 -11.41 -9.88
N ARG A 100 8.38 -11.64 -11.20
CA ARG A 100 9.33 -11.01 -12.14
C ARG A 100 9.32 -9.49 -12.05
N ALA A 101 8.15 -8.86 -11.97
CA ALA A 101 8.05 -7.41 -11.83
C ALA A 101 8.69 -6.91 -10.52
N ALA A 102 8.57 -7.66 -9.42
CA ALA A 102 9.23 -7.33 -8.17
C ALA A 102 10.76 -7.46 -8.28
N VAL A 103 11.25 -8.51 -8.93
CA VAL A 103 12.69 -8.71 -9.20
C VAL A 103 13.24 -7.57 -10.05
N VAL A 104 12.63 -7.28 -11.20
CA VAL A 104 13.09 -6.19 -12.09
C VAL A 104 13.16 -4.85 -11.37
N LYS A 105 12.22 -4.58 -10.46
CA LYS A 105 12.17 -3.31 -9.75
C LYS A 105 13.19 -3.19 -8.61
N LEU A 106 13.54 -4.29 -7.95
CA LEU A 106 14.30 -4.27 -6.69
C LEU A 106 15.69 -4.90 -6.78
N ALA A 107 15.93 -5.78 -7.76
CA ALA A 107 17.19 -6.49 -7.87
C ALA A 107 18.32 -5.52 -8.26
N PRO A 108 19.46 -5.53 -7.56
CA PRO A 108 20.66 -4.85 -8.01
C PRO A 108 21.21 -5.52 -9.27
N SER A 109 21.99 -4.80 -10.07
CA SER A 109 22.62 -5.34 -11.31
C SER A 109 23.35 -6.66 -11.09
N GLN A 110 23.99 -6.81 -9.92
CA GLN A 110 24.74 -8.00 -9.48
C GLN A 110 23.86 -9.27 -9.41
N ASP A 111 22.58 -9.12 -9.07
CA ASP A 111 21.64 -10.23 -8.97
C ASP A 111 21.22 -10.74 -10.36
N PHE A 112 21.50 -10.00 -11.44
CA PHE A 112 21.29 -10.42 -12.81
C PHE A 112 22.51 -11.12 -13.43
N GLU A 113 23.73 -10.82 -12.98
CA GLU A 113 24.95 -11.52 -13.44
C GLU A 113 25.03 -12.96 -12.92
N ALA A 114 24.43 -13.24 -11.75
CA ALA A 114 24.33 -14.59 -11.18
C ALA A 114 23.13 -15.40 -11.71
N LEU A 115 22.37 -14.86 -12.66
CA LEU A 115 21.33 -15.60 -13.37
C LEU A 115 21.91 -16.11 -14.68
N PRO A 116 21.66 -17.39 -15.07
CA PRO A 116 21.80 -17.78 -16.45
C PRO A 116 20.90 -16.84 -17.25
N LEU A 117 21.51 -15.92 -17.99
CA LEU A 117 20.81 -14.96 -18.85
C LEU A 117 20.00 -15.77 -19.86
N TRP A 118 18.70 -15.87 -19.61
CA TRP A 118 17.66 -16.26 -20.55
C TRP A 118 17.94 -17.53 -21.35
N ARG A 119 17.51 -18.71 -20.85
CA ARG A 119 16.99 -19.68 -21.81
C ARG A 119 15.71 -19.10 -22.36
N THR A 120 15.72 -18.72 -23.63
CA THR A 120 14.50 -18.55 -24.40
C THR A 120 13.78 -19.91 -24.46
N GLU A 121 12.46 -19.90 -24.71
CA GLU A 121 11.68 -21.15 -24.79
C GLU A 121 12.29 -22.15 -25.81
N ASP A 122 13.01 -21.65 -26.81
CA ASP A 122 13.74 -22.43 -27.82
C ASP A 122 14.99 -23.15 -27.28
N GLU A 123 15.65 -22.62 -26.24
CA GLU A 123 16.87 -23.21 -25.66
C GLU A 123 16.57 -24.31 -24.61
N GLU A 124 15.36 -24.34 -24.02
CA GLU A 124 14.92 -25.45 -23.15
C GLU A 124 14.54 -26.71 -23.93
N ALA A 125 14.05 -26.58 -25.16
CA ALA A 125 13.72 -27.72 -26.02
C ALA A 125 14.97 -28.51 -26.46
N ALA A 126 16.09 -27.82 -26.67
CA ALA A 126 17.35 -28.43 -27.09
C ALA A 126 18.09 -29.20 -25.97
N ALA A 127 17.79 -28.93 -24.70
CA ALA A 127 18.47 -29.54 -23.55
C ALA A 127 17.83 -30.87 -23.09
N THR A 128 16.75 -31.31 -23.74
CA THR A 128 15.99 -32.53 -23.38
C THR A 128 16.15 -33.67 -24.41
N HIS A 129 17.10 -33.52 -25.35
CA HIS A 129 17.56 -34.56 -26.28
C HIS A 129 19.06 -34.79 -26.11
#